data_AF-A0AAE6W4P9-F1
#
_entry.id   AF-A0AAE6W4P9-F1
#
_cell.length_a   1.000
_cell.length_b   1.000
_cell.length_c   1.000
_cell.angle_alpha   90.00
_cell.angle_beta   90.00
_cell.angle_gamma   90.00
#
_symmetry.space_group_name_H-M   'P 1'
#
loop_
_entity.id
_entity.type
_entity.pdbx_description
1 polymer ?
#
loop_
_entity_poly.entity_id
_entity_poly.type
_entity_poly.pdbx_seq_one_letter_code
_entity_poly.pdbx_strand_id
1 'polypeptide(L)'
;MEQRSFDTYEEFWPYYVAMHSKTATRWVHLTGTLTGLAISAYGLARGRRRYLAALPVIGYGTAWPAHFLIEKNNPATFGHPAWSLRGDAQMIGMMLAGRDHELAETARKWLAENR
;
A
#
# COMPACT_ATOMS: atom_id res chain seq x y z
N MET A 1 5.74 -10.42 -16.42
CA MET A 1 4.52 -9.90 -15.78
C MET A 1 3.94 -8.93 -16.78
N GLU A 2 2.73 -9.17 -17.26
CA GLU A 2 2.07 -8.28 -18.23
C GLU A 2 1.89 -6.93 -17.54
N GLN A 3 2.59 -5.89 -18.04
CA GLN A 3 2.43 -4.54 -17.51
C GLN A 3 1.07 -4.05 -18.00
N ARG A 4 0.06 -4.15 -17.14
CA ARG A 4 -1.25 -3.59 -17.40
C ARG A 4 -1.14 -2.08 -17.28
N SER A 5 -1.21 -1.35 -18.38
CA SER A 5 -1.27 0.12 -18.34
C SER A 5 -2.67 0.55 -17.90
N PHE A 6 -2.73 1.59 -17.07
CA PHE A 6 -3.98 2.32 -16.81
C PHE A 6 -3.80 3.76 -17.27
N ASP A 7 -4.85 4.38 -17.79
CA ASP A 7 -4.79 5.75 -18.30
C ASP A 7 -5.16 6.76 -17.20
N THR A 8 -5.94 6.31 -16.22
CA THR A 8 -6.37 7.13 -15.08
C THR A 8 -6.13 6.43 -13.75
N TYR A 9 -6.07 7.23 -12.68
CA TYR A 9 -5.95 6.68 -11.33
C TYR A 9 -7.21 5.91 -10.92
N GLU A 10 -8.38 6.33 -11.41
CA GLU A 10 -9.68 5.74 -11.13
C GLU A 10 -9.77 4.30 -11.69
N GLU A 11 -9.11 4.04 -12.82
CA GLU A 11 -8.93 2.67 -13.36
C GLU A 11 -7.90 1.87 -12.58
N PHE A 12 -6.80 2.51 -12.16
CA PHE A 12 -5.74 1.87 -11.38
C PHE A 12 -6.20 1.50 -9.96
N TRP A 13 -7.06 2.30 -9.33
CA TRP A 13 -7.41 2.16 -7.92
C TRP A 13 -8.03 0.79 -7.58
N PRO A 14 -9.06 0.29 -8.30
CA PRO A 14 -9.59 -1.04 -8.07
C PRO A 14 -8.55 -2.16 -8.22
N TYR A 15 -7.65 -2.04 -9.19
CA TYR A 15 -6.52 -2.96 -9.35
C TYR A 15 -5.56 -2.91 -8.15
N TYR A 16 -5.20 -1.70 -7.70
CA TYR A 16 -4.34 -1.50 -6.54
C TYR A 16 -4.93 -2.17 -5.30
N VAL A 17 -6.23 -1.96 -5.05
CA VAL A 17 -6.93 -2.58 -3.92
C VAL A 17 -7.00 -4.10 -4.07
N ALA A 18 -7.19 -4.62 -5.28
CA ALA A 18 -7.14 -6.05 -5.56
C ALA A 18 -5.75 -6.66 -5.32
N MET A 19 -4.67 -5.90 -5.54
CA MET A 19 -3.32 -6.31 -5.16
C MET A 19 -3.07 -6.31 -3.64
N HIS A 20 -4.03 -5.84 -2.85
CA HIS A 20 -4.05 -5.90 -1.39
C HIS A 20 -5.35 -6.55 -0.91
N SER A 21 -5.77 -7.64 -1.57
CA SER A 21 -7.07 -8.26 -1.33
C SER A 21 -7.22 -8.83 0.09
N LYS A 22 -6.11 -9.29 0.68
CA LYS A 22 -6.11 -9.87 2.03
C LYS A 22 -5.98 -8.79 3.09
N THR A 23 -6.85 -8.85 4.09
CA THR A 23 -6.84 -7.95 5.25
C THR A 23 -5.46 -7.91 5.92
N ALA A 24 -4.79 -9.05 6.06
CA ALA A 24 -3.44 -9.11 6.64
C ALA A 24 -2.41 -8.26 5.87
N THR A 25 -2.43 -8.28 4.53
CA THR A 25 -1.55 -7.45 3.70
C THR A 25 -1.79 -5.96 3.99
N ARG A 26 -3.06 -5.54 4.02
CA ARG A 26 -3.44 -4.14 4.32
C ARG A 26 -2.97 -3.69 5.70
N TRP A 27 -3.11 -4.55 6.72
CA TRP A 27 -2.63 -4.24 8.08
C TRP A 27 -1.11 -4.14 8.19
N VAL A 28 -0.36 -4.97 7.46
CA VAL A 28 1.11 -4.83 7.42
C VAL A 28 1.50 -3.49 6.81
N HIS A 29 0.84 -3.06 5.72
CA HIS A 29 1.07 -1.74 5.12
C HIS A 29 0.76 -0.61 6.09
N LEU A 30 -0.41 -0.65 6.72
CA LEU A 30 -0.81 0.37 7.71
C LEU A 30 0.20 0.47 8.85
N THR A 31 0.55 -0.66 9.47
CA THR A 31 1.46 -0.66 10.63
C THR A 31 2.89 -0.29 10.23
N GLY A 32 3.38 -0.75 9.08
CA GLY A 32 4.68 -0.40 8.53
C GLY A 32 4.80 1.09 8.22
N THR A 33 3.84 1.65 7.49
CA THR A 33 3.81 3.07 7.11
C THR A 33 3.68 3.97 8.34
N LEU A 34 2.79 3.67 9.29
CA LEU A 34 2.68 4.46 10.53
C LEU A 34 3.95 4.40 11.39
N THR A 35 4.61 3.24 11.47
CA THR A 35 5.90 3.10 12.18
C THR A 35 7.00 3.94 11.51
N GLY A 36 7.11 3.85 10.19
CA GLY A 36 8.04 4.66 9.39
C GLY A 36 7.82 6.16 9.56
N LEU A 37 6.56 6.60 9.55
CA LEU A 37 6.17 7.99 9.81
C LEU A 37 6.52 8.43 11.23
N ALA A 38 6.20 7.63 12.25
CA ALA A 38 6.48 7.95 13.64
C ALA A 38 7.99 8.15 13.90
N ILE A 39 8.83 7.26 13.37
CA ILE A 39 10.29 7.36 13.51
C ILE A 39 10.83 8.57 12.73
N SER A 40 10.30 8.83 11.53
CA SER A 40 10.71 9.98 10.72
C SER A 40 10.35 11.30 11.41
N ALA A 41 9.13 11.41 11.96
CA ALA A 41 8.66 12.58 12.71
C ALA A 41 9.49 12.80 13.99
N TYR A 42 9.76 11.72 14.74
CA TYR A 42 10.66 11.76 15.90
C TYR A 42 12.04 12.32 15.52
N GLY A 43 12.59 11.84 14.40
CA GLY A 43 13.89 12.30 13.93
C GLY A 43 13.93 13.78 13.56
N LEU A 44 12.90 14.27 12.87
CA LEU A 44 12.74 15.69 12.58
C LEU A 44 12.68 16.53 13.86
N ALA A 45 11.89 16.11 14.85
CA ALA A 45 11.77 16.80 16.13
C ALA A 45 13.10 16.85 16.91
N ARG A 46 14.02 15.91 16.65
CA ARG A 46 15.36 15.86 17.26
C ARG A 46 16.47 16.44 16.39
N GLY A 47 16.15 17.05 15.25
CA GLY A 47 17.14 17.60 14.30
C GLY A 47 17.98 16.53 13.59
N ARG A 48 17.58 15.25 13.65
CA ARG A 48 18.32 14.10 13.12
C ARG A 48 17.73 13.65 11.78
N ARG A 49 18.04 14.38 10.72
CA ARG A 49 17.50 14.18 9.35
C ARG A 49 17.68 12.75 8.80
N ARG A 50 18.70 12.01 9.25
CA ARG A 50 18.94 10.61 8.84
C ARG A 50 17.74 9.68 9.08
N TYR A 51 16.89 9.99 10.06
CA TYR A 51 15.71 9.19 10.36
C TYR A 51 14.56 9.38 9.36
N LEU A 52 14.64 10.36 8.46
CA LEU A 52 13.70 10.47 7.33
C LEU A 52 13.76 9.23 6.41
N ALA A 53 14.90 8.54 6.37
CA ALA A 53 15.03 7.28 5.64
C ALA A 53 14.20 6.15 6.27
N ALA A 54 13.72 6.27 7.51
CA ALA A 54 12.90 5.24 8.15
C ALA A 54 11.59 5.02 7.39
N LEU A 55 10.98 6.07 6.84
CA LEU A 55 9.73 5.94 6.08
C LEU A 55 9.87 5.00 4.88
N PRO A 56 10.76 5.25 3.89
CA PRO A 56 10.91 4.34 2.76
C PRO A 56 11.50 2.99 3.17
N VAL A 57 12.43 2.93 4.13
CA VAL A 57 13.06 1.67 4.55
C VAL A 57 12.04 0.73 5.21
N ILE A 58 11.26 1.24 6.17
CA ILE A 58 10.26 0.42 6.87
C ILE A 58 9.05 0.18 5.98
N GLY A 59 8.59 1.20 5.25
CA GLY A 59 7.46 1.08 4.32
C GLY A 59 7.69 -0.04 3.30
N TYR A 60 8.75 0.06 2.48
CA TYR A 60 9.06 -0.98 1.51
C TYR A 60 9.53 -2.29 2.15
N GLY A 61 10.33 -2.21 3.21
CA GLY A 61 10.87 -3.37 3.91
C GLY A 61 9.79 -4.26 4.55
N THR A 62 8.61 -3.71 4.86
CA THR A 62 7.46 -4.46 5.37
C THR A 62 6.43 -4.80 4.29
N ALA A 63 6.19 -3.88 3.34
CA ALA A 63 5.24 -4.08 2.25
C ALA A 63 5.64 -5.23 1.32
N TRP A 64 6.91 -5.31 0.89
CA TRP A 64 7.34 -6.34 -0.05
C TRP A 64 7.21 -7.77 0.52
N PRO A 65 7.67 -8.08 1.74
CA PRO A 65 7.41 -9.39 2.34
C PRO A 65 5.92 -9.70 2.47
N ALA A 66 5.06 -8.72 2.78
CA ALA A 66 3.61 -8.93 2.83
C ALA A 66 3.06 -9.37 1.46
N HIS A 67 3.47 -8.70 0.38
CA HIS A 67 3.09 -9.08 -0.97
C HIS A 67 3.56 -10.49 -1.34
N PHE A 68 4.83 -10.82 -1.07
CA PHE A 68 5.38 -12.11 -1.50
C PHE A 68 4.90 -13.31 -0.64
N LEU A 69 4.76 -13.12 0.68
CA LEU A 69 4.46 -14.21 1.61
C LEU A 69 2.96 -14.34 1.90
N ILE A 70 2.27 -13.21 2.10
CA ILE A 70 0.86 -13.18 2.50
C ILE A 70 -0.02 -13.13 1.26
N GLU A 71 0.14 -12.08 0.44
CA GLU A 71 -0.71 -11.85 -0.73
C GLU A 71 -0.44 -12.87 -1.83
N LYS A 72 0.84 -13.24 -2.02
CA LYS A 72 1.37 -14.08 -3.10
C LYS A 72 1.23 -13.42 -4.48
N ASN A 73 1.51 -12.12 -4.56
CA ASN A 73 1.56 -11.35 -5.79
C ASN A 73 2.79 -10.44 -5.82
N ASN A 74 2.96 -9.70 -6.90
CA ASN A 74 3.97 -8.65 -6.96
C ASN A 74 3.36 -7.30 -6.58
N PRO A 75 4.11 -6.42 -5.88
CA PRO A 75 3.67 -5.07 -5.56
C PRO A 75 3.26 -4.27 -6.80
N ALA A 76 2.12 -3.58 -6.73
CA ALA A 76 1.66 -2.66 -7.79
C ALA A 76 2.70 -1.57 -8.11
N THR A 77 3.54 -1.22 -7.11
CA THR A 77 4.62 -0.24 -7.20
C THR A 77 5.63 -0.55 -8.32
N PHE A 78 5.81 -1.82 -8.70
CA PHE A 78 6.72 -2.20 -9.77
C PHE A 78 6.24 -1.74 -11.16
N GLY A 79 4.94 -1.53 -11.34
CA GLY A 79 4.37 -0.99 -12.59
C GLY A 79 4.04 0.51 -12.49
N HIS A 80 3.49 0.95 -11.36
CA HIS A 80 2.97 2.31 -11.20
C HIS A 80 3.42 2.92 -9.87
N PRO A 81 4.68 3.35 -9.72
CA PRO A 81 5.22 3.75 -8.42
C PRO A 81 4.51 4.96 -7.81
N ALA A 82 4.26 6.01 -8.60
CA ALA A 82 3.58 7.21 -8.11
C ALA A 82 2.13 6.94 -7.69
N TRP A 83 1.40 6.17 -8.49
CA TRP A 83 0.02 5.79 -8.15
C TRP A 83 -0.04 4.80 -6.99
N SER A 84 0.94 3.93 -6.83
CA SER A 84 0.99 3.02 -5.69
C SER A 84 1.23 3.76 -4.38
N LEU A 85 2.03 4.82 -4.38
CA LEU A 85 2.18 5.70 -3.21
C LEU A 85 0.86 6.41 -2.88
N ARG A 86 0.15 6.94 -3.89
CA ARG A 86 -1.19 7.52 -3.70
C ARG A 86 -2.19 6.48 -3.18
N GLY A 87 -2.15 5.28 -3.74
CA GLY A 87 -2.99 4.15 -3.37
C GLY A 87 -2.75 3.73 -1.91
N ASP A 88 -1.50 3.67 -1.48
CA ASP A 88 -1.16 3.28 -0.09
C ASP A 88 -1.69 4.32 0.90
N ALA A 89 -1.51 5.61 0.61
CA ALA A 89 -2.06 6.69 1.41
C ALA A 89 -3.60 6.65 1.47
N GLN A 90 -4.27 6.41 0.33
CA GLN A 90 -5.73 6.31 0.27
C GLN A 90 -6.25 5.08 1.02
N MET A 91 -5.64 3.92 0.81
CA MET A 91 -5.98 2.66 1.48
C MET A 91 -5.85 2.80 2.99
N ILE A 92 -4.71 3.30 3.48
CA ILE A 92 -4.47 3.51 4.91
C ILE A 92 -5.48 4.52 5.47
N GLY A 93 -5.76 5.63 4.76
CA GLY A 93 -6.76 6.60 5.17
C GLY A 93 -8.16 5.98 5.32
N MET A 94 -8.57 5.11 4.40
CA MET A 94 -9.82 4.37 4.49
C MET A 94 -9.83 3.39 5.68
N MET A 95 -8.74 2.65 5.90
CA MET A 95 -8.62 1.74 7.04
C MET A 95 -8.75 2.48 8.39
N LEU A 96 -8.06 3.62 8.53
CA LEU A 96 -8.14 4.47 9.72
C LEU A 96 -9.55 5.06 9.94
N ALA A 97 -10.30 5.29 8.85
CA ALA A 97 -11.70 5.70 8.91
C ALA A 97 -12.68 4.54 9.18
N GLY A 98 -12.22 3.32 9.42
CA GLY A 98 -13.07 2.14 9.64
C GLY A 98 -13.70 1.56 8.36
N ARG A 99 -13.21 1.96 7.19
CA ARG A 99 -13.78 1.61 5.86
C ARG A 99 -13.04 0.44 5.19
N ASP A 100 -12.43 -0.46 5.96
CA ASP A 100 -11.73 -1.64 5.40
C ASP A 100 -12.67 -2.59 4.64
N HIS A 101 -13.95 -2.62 5.04
CA HIS A 101 -14.97 -3.43 4.36
C HIS A 101 -15.21 -2.99 2.91
N GLU A 102 -15.13 -1.69 2.62
CA GLU A 102 -15.25 -1.16 1.26
C GLU A 102 -14.06 -1.57 0.40
N LEU A 103 -12.84 -1.54 0.95
CA LEU A 103 -11.63 -2.03 0.27
C LEU A 103 -11.77 -3.52 -0.08
N ALA A 104 -12.28 -4.33 0.86
CA ALA A 104 -12.54 -5.74 0.61
C ALA A 104 -13.58 -5.94 -0.51
N GLU A 105 -14.62 -5.12 -0.56
CA GLU A 105 -15.62 -5.17 -1.64
C GLU A 105 -15.03 -4.78 -2.99
N THR A 106 -14.26 -3.68 -3.07
CA THR A 106 -13.56 -3.25 -4.29
C THR A 106 -12.62 -4.34 -4.80
N ALA A 107 -11.82 -4.94 -3.92
CA ALA A 107 -10.91 -6.04 -4.30
C ALA A 107 -11.70 -7.23 -4.88
N ARG A 108 -12.78 -7.65 -4.21
CA ARG A 108 -13.60 -8.79 -4.66
C ARG A 108 -14.23 -8.54 -6.03
N LYS A 109 -14.79 -7.34 -6.25
CA LYS A 109 -15.40 -6.95 -7.54
C LYS A 109 -14.37 -7.02 -8.66
N TRP A 110 -13.23 -6.36 -8.47
CA TRP A 110 -12.17 -6.34 -9.48
C TRP A 110 -11.65 -7.73 -9.80
N LEU A 111 -11.40 -8.57 -8.77
CA LEU A 111 -10.94 -9.95 -8.95
C LEU A 111 -11.97 -10.85 -9.64
N ALA A 112 -13.27 -10.59 -9.49
CA ALA A 112 -14.32 -11.35 -10.17
C ALA A 112 -14.40 -11.00 -11.66
N GLU A 113 -14.17 -9.74 -12.01
CA GLU A 113 -14.24 -9.23 -13.38
C GLU A 113 -12.95 -9.49 -14.19
N ASN A 114 -11.81 -9.73 -13.51
CA ASN A 114 -10.49 -9.83 -14.12
C ASN A 114 -9.80 -11.18 -13.82
N ARG A 115 -10.59 -12.21 -13.54
CA ARG A 115 -10.11 -13.58 -13.28
C ARG A 115 -9.91 -14.40 -14.54
#